data_AF-A0A9W7DHL4-F1
#
_entry.id   AF-A0A9W7DHL4-F1
#
_cell.length_a   1.000
_cell.length_b   1.000
_cell.length_c   1.000
_cell.angle_alpha   90.00
_cell.angle_beta   90.00
_cell.angle_gamma   90.00
#
_symmetry.space_group_name_H-M   'P 1'
#
loop_
_entity.id
_entity.type
_entity.pdbx_description
1 polymer ?
#
loop_
_entity_poly.entity_id
_entity_poly.type
_entity_poly.pdbx_seq_one_letter_code
_entity_poly.pdbx_strand_id
1 'polypeptide(L)'
;MLGLRKKQRENANKPAVKSVSVALARAKKDLNDYENIPNVSISYNESNPMKIKLVITPNEGFYEGGRFEFDCQIPEEFPNKAPEFHCVPKIYHPNIDLQGHVCLNILRNDWKPTLTLQLVFAGILHLFLQPNPNDPLNKDAANDLAKFPKKFEEHVKESLYGGYVDGEKFDKVKEGYYKKSYYY
;
A
#
# COMPACT_ATOMS: atom_id res chain seq x y z
N MET A 1 53.64 -10.94 55.30
CA MET A 1 52.95 -9.65 55.07
C MET A 1 53.29 -9.16 53.67
N LEU A 2 52.52 -9.53 52.65
CA LEU A 2 52.49 -8.83 51.36
C LEU A 2 51.08 -8.96 50.79
N GLY A 3 50.43 -7.81 50.63
CA GLY A 3 48.99 -7.67 50.54
C GLY A 3 48.39 -7.97 49.16
N LEU A 4 47.13 -8.42 49.22
CA LEU A 4 46.14 -8.40 48.17
C LEU A 4 46.07 -7.05 47.45
N ARG A 5 45.96 -7.06 46.11
CA ARG A 5 45.13 -6.12 45.33
C ARG A 5 44.84 -6.70 43.95
N LYS A 6 43.68 -7.37 43.85
CA LYS A 6 42.95 -7.59 42.58
C LYS A 6 42.70 -6.21 41.97
N LYS A 7 43.21 -5.98 40.75
CA LYS A 7 42.82 -4.83 39.93
C LYS A 7 41.60 -5.25 39.10
N GLN A 8 40.42 -5.05 39.66
CA GLN A 8 39.18 -4.90 38.90
C GLN A 8 38.82 -3.42 38.81
N ARG A 9 38.06 -3.10 37.75
CA ARG A 9 37.43 -1.82 37.37
C ARG A 9 38.30 -0.91 36.52
N GLU A 10 37.82 -0.26 35.48
CA GLU A 10 36.50 -0.09 34.83
C GLU A 10 36.81 0.70 33.53
N ASN A 11 35.97 0.57 32.50
CA ASN A 11 35.71 1.52 31.40
C ASN A 11 35.43 0.74 30.10
N ALA A 12 34.31 0.90 29.40
CA ALA A 12 33.13 1.72 29.60
C ALA A 12 32.01 1.07 28.79
N ASN A 13 30.79 1.19 29.28
CA ASN A 13 29.56 0.89 28.56
C ASN A 13 29.47 1.82 27.33
N LYS A 14 30.15 1.47 26.24
CA LYS A 14 29.90 2.10 24.94
C LYS A 14 28.48 1.69 24.54
N PRO A 15 27.57 2.63 24.24
CA PRO A 15 26.31 2.24 23.64
C PRO A 15 26.65 1.40 22.41
N ALA A 16 26.18 0.15 22.38
CA ALA A 16 26.32 -0.69 21.20
C ALA A 16 25.76 0.11 20.03
N VAL A 17 26.62 0.50 19.09
CA VAL A 17 26.19 1.13 17.85
C VAL A 17 25.31 0.07 17.18
N LYS A 18 23.99 0.23 17.25
CA LYS A 18 23.07 -0.66 16.55
C LYS A 18 23.44 -0.58 15.07
N SER A 19 24.05 -1.64 14.54
CA SER A 19 24.25 -1.76 13.10
C SER A 19 22.90 -1.60 12.44
N VAL A 20 22.76 -0.58 11.59
CA VAL A 20 21.54 -0.38 10.79
C VAL A 20 21.29 -1.66 10.00
N SER A 21 20.09 -2.24 10.10
CA SER A 21 19.76 -3.45 9.33
C SER A 21 19.81 -3.14 7.84
N VAL A 22 20.11 -4.15 7.02
CA VAL A 22 20.15 -3.99 5.55
C VAL A 22 18.82 -3.48 5.03
N ALA A 23 17.70 -4.00 5.56
CA ALA A 23 16.35 -3.53 5.25
C ALA A 23 16.15 -2.05 5.58
N LEU A 24 16.52 -1.63 6.78
CA LEU A 24 16.38 -0.23 7.20
C LEU A 24 17.24 0.72 6.35
N ALA A 25 18.49 0.32 6.06
CA ALA A 25 19.38 1.11 5.20
C ALA A 25 18.80 1.22 3.78
N ARG A 26 18.28 0.12 3.25
CA ARG A 26 17.68 0.09 1.92
C ARG A 26 16.38 0.90 1.84
N ALA A 27 15.49 0.79 2.83
CA ALA A 27 14.26 1.56 2.89
C ALA A 27 14.54 3.07 2.96
N LYS A 28 15.51 3.49 3.79
CA LYS A 28 15.94 4.89 3.85
C LYS A 28 16.48 5.38 2.51
N LYS A 29 17.28 4.58 1.82
CA LYS A 29 17.78 4.92 0.49
C LYS A 29 16.62 5.09 -0.51
N ASP A 30 15.72 4.12 -0.60
CA ASP A 30 14.59 4.17 -1.54
C ASP A 30 13.66 5.37 -1.30
N LEU A 31 13.49 5.78 -0.03
CA LEU A 31 12.68 6.95 0.33
C LEU A 31 13.41 8.29 0.18
N ASN A 32 14.73 8.31 0.34
CA ASN A 32 15.54 9.50 0.06
C ASN A 32 15.62 9.78 -1.44
N ASP A 33 15.67 8.72 -2.25
CA ASP A 33 15.70 8.80 -3.71
C ASP A 33 14.28 8.90 -4.31
N TYR A 34 13.23 8.90 -3.49
CA TYR A 34 11.84 8.97 -3.94
C TYR A 34 11.54 10.34 -4.54
N GLU A 35 11.12 10.35 -5.80
CA GLU A 35 10.57 11.50 -6.48
C GLU A 35 9.04 11.48 -6.38
N ASN A 36 8.44 12.66 -6.19
CA ASN A 36 7.00 12.80 -6.05
C ASN A 36 6.28 12.27 -7.31
N ILE A 37 5.40 11.29 -7.10
CA ILE A 37 4.48 10.81 -8.13
C ILE A 37 3.15 11.57 -7.96
N PRO A 38 2.63 12.22 -9.02
CA PRO A 38 1.30 12.82 -8.98
C PRO A 38 0.24 11.82 -8.51
N ASN A 39 -0.73 12.27 -7.72
CA ASN A 39 -1.80 11.44 -7.15
C ASN A 39 -1.33 10.39 -6.12
N VAL A 40 -0.08 10.47 -5.67
CA VAL A 40 0.48 9.62 -4.62
C VAL A 40 1.02 10.49 -3.50
N SER A 41 0.60 10.22 -2.27
CA SER A 41 1.18 10.83 -1.07
C SER A 41 1.69 9.74 -0.13
N ILE A 42 2.84 9.99 0.51
CA ILE A 42 3.44 9.07 1.46
C ILE A 42 3.71 9.78 2.80
N SER A 43 3.57 9.07 3.90
CA SER A 43 3.94 9.52 5.24
C SER A 43 4.61 8.37 6.00
N TYR A 44 5.73 8.67 6.66
CA TYR A 44 6.51 7.68 7.40
C TYR A 44 7.34 8.36 8.49
N ASN A 45 7.85 7.56 9.43
CA ASN A 45 8.81 8.05 10.43
C ASN A 45 10.23 8.01 9.84
N GLU A 46 10.86 9.17 9.63
CA GLU A 46 12.21 9.27 9.05
C GLU A 46 13.28 8.49 9.84
N SER A 47 13.13 8.38 11.16
CA SER A 47 14.04 7.59 11.99
C SER A 47 13.87 6.09 11.75
N ASN A 48 12.63 5.64 11.51
CA ASN A 48 12.28 4.24 11.29
C ASN A 48 11.16 4.10 10.22
N PRO A 49 11.53 4.14 8.93
CA PRO A 49 10.57 4.09 7.82
C PRO A 49 10.04 2.69 7.48
N MET A 50 10.16 1.71 8.38
CA MET A 50 9.71 0.34 8.12
C MET A 50 8.17 0.21 8.05
N LYS A 51 7.45 1.28 8.41
CA LYS A 51 6.02 1.44 8.20
C LYS A 51 5.76 2.73 7.44
N ILE A 52 4.98 2.65 6.37
CA ILE A 52 4.65 3.77 5.50
C ILE A 52 3.14 3.81 5.32
N LYS A 53 2.55 5.00 5.46
CA LYS A 53 1.19 5.27 5.00
C LYS A 53 1.28 5.77 3.57
N LEU A 54 0.58 5.12 2.66
CA LEU A 54 0.46 5.51 1.26
C LEU A 54 -0.98 5.96 1.02
N VAL A 55 -1.17 7.06 0.29
CA VAL A 55 -2.49 7.56 -0.12
C VAL A 55 -2.50 7.73 -1.63
N ILE A 56 -3.47 7.09 -2.28
CA ILE A 56 -3.70 7.22 -3.72
C ILE A 56 -4.96 8.08 -3.95
N THR A 57 -4.86 9.09 -4.81
CA THR A 57 -5.97 9.98 -5.18
C THR A 57 -6.10 10.09 -6.70
N PRO A 58 -6.64 9.08 -7.39
CA PRO A 58 -6.72 9.07 -8.85
C PRO A 58 -7.50 10.29 -9.35
N ASN A 59 -7.02 10.92 -10.42
CA ASN A 59 -7.64 12.08 -11.05
C ASN A 59 -8.33 11.73 -12.39
N GLU A 60 -8.38 10.46 -12.74
CA GLU A 60 -9.04 9.93 -13.93
C GLU A 60 -9.48 8.48 -13.70
N GLY A 61 -10.22 7.92 -14.66
CA GLY A 61 -10.69 6.53 -14.64
C GLY A 61 -11.83 6.28 -13.66
N PHE A 62 -12.15 5.00 -13.42
CA PHE A 62 -13.31 4.60 -12.62
C PHE A 62 -13.27 5.11 -11.17
N TYR A 63 -12.07 5.29 -10.64
CA TYR A 63 -11.80 5.66 -9.25
C TYR A 63 -11.50 7.15 -9.05
N GLU A 64 -11.72 7.97 -10.08
CA GLU A 64 -11.47 9.41 -10.06
C GLU A 64 -12.10 10.09 -8.83
N GLY A 65 -11.31 10.91 -8.14
CA GLY A 65 -11.72 11.69 -6.98
C GLY A 65 -11.91 10.88 -5.69
N GLY A 66 -11.67 9.57 -5.71
CA GLY A 66 -11.57 8.75 -4.51
C GLY A 66 -10.23 8.98 -3.79
N ARG A 67 -10.20 8.67 -2.49
CA ARG A 67 -9.00 8.72 -1.65
C ARG A 67 -8.80 7.39 -0.94
N PHE A 68 -7.73 6.68 -1.31
CA PHE A 68 -7.48 5.30 -0.89
C PHE A 68 -6.22 5.22 -0.03
N GLU A 69 -6.38 4.89 1.24
CA GLU A 69 -5.26 4.72 2.16
C GLU A 69 -4.75 3.29 2.17
N PHE A 70 -3.43 3.13 2.25
CA PHE A 70 -2.75 1.86 2.37
C PHE A 70 -1.73 1.89 3.49
N ASP A 71 -1.70 0.77 4.22
CA ASP A 71 -0.65 0.47 5.19
C ASP A 71 0.41 -0.38 4.51
N CYS A 72 1.63 0.16 4.47
CA CYS A 72 2.80 -0.54 3.96
C CYS A 72 3.70 -0.97 5.12
N GLN A 73 4.06 -2.24 5.13
CA GLN A 73 5.02 -2.82 6.05
C GLN A 73 6.23 -3.36 5.29
N ILE A 74 7.40 -2.82 5.61
CA ILE A 74 8.67 -3.32 5.07
C ILE A 74 9.15 -4.46 5.97
N PRO A 75 9.39 -5.67 5.44
CA PRO A 75 9.91 -6.78 6.24
C PRO A 75 11.40 -6.61 6.55
N GLU A 76 11.90 -7.27 7.59
CA GLU A 76 13.34 -7.24 7.95
C GLU A 76 14.22 -7.90 6.89
N GLU A 77 13.65 -8.76 6.04
CA GLU A 77 14.34 -9.39 4.91
C GLU A 77 14.34 -8.52 3.64
N PHE A 78 13.77 -7.31 3.67
CA PHE A 78 13.83 -6.38 2.54
C PHE A 78 15.29 -6.07 2.17
N PRO A 79 15.67 -6.05 0.87
CA PRO A 79 14.83 -6.17 -0.32
C PRO A 79 14.65 -7.59 -0.87
N ASN A 80 15.08 -8.63 -0.16
CA ASN A 80 14.89 -10.02 -0.62
C ASN A 80 13.42 -10.44 -0.58
N LYS A 81 12.66 -9.94 0.39
CA LYS A 81 11.19 -10.00 0.41
C LYS A 81 10.60 -8.65 0.02
N ALA A 82 9.47 -8.67 -0.69
CA ALA A 82 8.71 -7.49 -1.05
C ALA A 82 8.09 -6.81 0.19
N PRO A 83 7.84 -5.49 0.15
CA PRO A 83 6.97 -4.83 1.12
C PRO A 83 5.53 -5.36 1.01
N GLU A 84 4.82 -5.41 2.14
CA GLU A 84 3.42 -5.80 2.20
C GLU A 84 2.54 -4.56 2.21
N PHE A 85 1.47 -4.57 1.40
CA PHE A 85 0.48 -3.49 1.36
C PHE A 85 -0.90 -4.01 1.72
N HIS A 86 -1.61 -3.21 2.50
CA HIS A 86 -2.98 -3.46 2.91
C HIS A 86 -3.82 -2.20 2.64
N CYS A 87 -4.85 -2.33 1.82
CA CYS A 87 -5.83 -1.26 1.61
C CYS A 87 -6.70 -1.14 2.86
N VAL A 88 -6.69 0.04 3.47
CA VAL A 88 -7.43 0.31 4.72
C VAL A 88 -8.95 0.34 4.48
N PRO A 89 -9.48 1.11 3.51
CA PRO A 89 -10.91 1.08 3.22
C PRO A 89 -11.30 -0.17 2.44
N LYS A 90 -12.47 -0.73 2.74
CA LYS A 90 -13.11 -1.73 1.90
C LYS A 90 -13.63 -1.07 0.62
N ILE A 91 -13.11 -1.48 -0.53
CA ILE A 91 -13.42 -0.90 -1.85
C ILE A 91 -13.80 -1.96 -2.88
N TYR A 92 -14.58 -1.57 -3.89
CA TYR A 92 -14.95 -2.43 -5.00
C TYR A 92 -13.87 -2.37 -6.09
N HIS A 93 -12.92 -3.31 -6.08
CA HIS A 93 -11.78 -3.30 -7.00
C HIS A 93 -11.35 -4.72 -7.41
N PRO A 94 -11.09 -5.02 -8.70
CA PRO A 94 -10.73 -6.38 -9.15
C PRO A 94 -9.52 -6.98 -8.42
N ASN A 95 -8.46 -6.18 -8.22
CA ASN A 95 -7.19 -6.62 -7.65
C ASN A 95 -7.04 -6.37 -6.13
N ILE A 96 -8.11 -5.96 -5.44
CA ILE A 96 -8.09 -5.77 -3.97
C ILE A 96 -9.29 -6.50 -3.38
N ASP A 97 -9.07 -7.39 -2.42
CA ASP A 97 -10.18 -8.10 -1.77
C ASP A 97 -10.88 -7.25 -0.70
N LEU A 98 -11.98 -7.79 -0.15
CA LEU A 98 -12.76 -7.13 0.90
C LEU A 98 -12.03 -7.05 2.25
N GLN A 99 -10.89 -7.74 2.38
CA GLN A 99 -10.01 -7.68 3.53
C GLN A 99 -8.82 -6.75 3.28
N GLY A 100 -8.75 -6.06 2.14
CA GLY A 100 -7.70 -5.10 1.84
C GLY A 100 -6.40 -5.69 1.29
N HIS A 101 -6.31 -7.00 1.02
CA HIS A 101 -5.12 -7.55 0.38
C HIS A 101 -5.01 -7.08 -1.06
N VAL A 102 -3.78 -6.80 -1.51
CA VAL A 102 -3.50 -6.25 -2.85
C VAL A 102 -2.84 -7.31 -3.73
N CYS A 103 -3.39 -7.55 -4.92
CA CYS A 103 -2.74 -8.33 -5.96
C CYS A 103 -2.04 -7.41 -6.96
N LEU A 104 -0.72 -7.31 -6.80
CA LEU A 104 0.17 -6.65 -7.74
C LEU A 104 1.31 -7.62 -8.04
N ASN A 105 1.54 -7.93 -9.32
CA ASN A 105 2.51 -8.95 -9.74
C ASN A 105 3.92 -8.68 -9.20
N ILE A 106 4.35 -7.41 -9.19
CA ILE A 106 5.66 -7.00 -8.67
C ILE A 106 5.78 -7.13 -7.15
N LEU A 107 4.68 -7.30 -6.40
CA LEU A 107 4.72 -7.63 -4.96
C LEU A 107 4.77 -9.15 -4.71
N ARG A 108 4.67 -9.97 -5.77
CA ARG A 108 4.56 -11.44 -5.68
C ARG A 108 5.66 -12.08 -6.54
N ASN A 109 5.28 -12.69 -7.65
CA ASN A 109 6.16 -13.52 -8.48
C ASN A 109 7.19 -12.70 -9.26
N ASP A 110 6.90 -11.43 -9.55
CA ASP A 110 7.80 -10.54 -10.30
C ASP A 110 8.63 -9.64 -9.39
N TRP A 111 8.57 -9.84 -8.06
CA TRP A 111 9.41 -9.11 -7.13
C TRP A 111 10.89 -9.40 -7.41
N LYS A 112 11.68 -8.34 -7.52
CA LYS A 112 13.13 -8.42 -7.61
C LYS A 112 13.72 -7.42 -6.63
N PRO A 113 14.82 -7.78 -5.92
CA PRO A 113 15.50 -6.83 -5.03
C PRO A 113 15.94 -5.52 -5.70
N THR A 114 15.99 -5.46 -7.03
CA THR A 114 16.29 -4.24 -7.79
C THR A 114 15.10 -3.28 -7.92
N LEU A 115 13.88 -3.71 -7.64
CA LEU A 115 12.70 -2.84 -7.64
C LEU A 115 12.74 -1.90 -6.43
N THR A 116 12.30 -0.67 -6.62
CA THR A 116 12.27 0.39 -5.59
C THR A 116 10.87 0.59 -5.04
N LEU A 117 10.76 1.17 -3.85
CA LEU A 117 9.46 1.60 -3.31
C LEU A 117 8.70 2.53 -4.26
N GLN A 118 9.39 3.43 -4.98
CA GLN A 118 8.77 4.30 -5.98
C GLN A 118 8.06 3.52 -7.09
N LEU A 119 8.70 2.49 -7.65
CA LEU A 119 8.09 1.64 -8.67
C LEU A 119 6.87 0.88 -8.13
N VAL A 120 6.92 0.46 -6.87
CA VAL A 120 5.80 -0.20 -6.21
C VAL A 120 4.63 0.76 -6.00
N PHE A 121 4.88 1.98 -5.50
CA PHE A 121 3.84 3.00 -5.33
C PHE A 121 3.19 3.38 -6.67
N ALA A 122 4.00 3.53 -7.74
CA ALA A 122 3.48 3.73 -9.09
C ALA A 122 2.63 2.55 -9.57
N GLY A 123 3.05 1.32 -9.28
CA GLY A 123 2.29 0.11 -9.61
C GLY A 123 0.95 0.04 -8.87
N ILE A 124 0.89 0.46 -7.61
CA ILE A 124 -0.37 0.54 -6.85
C ILE A 124 -1.29 1.61 -7.45
N LEU A 125 -0.79 2.82 -7.77
CA LEU A 125 -1.57 3.83 -8.50
C LEU A 125 -2.10 3.26 -9.83
N HIS A 126 -1.27 2.51 -10.57
CA HIS A 126 -1.64 1.94 -11.85
C HIS A 126 -2.82 0.96 -11.75
N LEU A 127 -2.98 0.23 -10.64
CA LEU A 127 -4.16 -0.63 -10.43
C LEU A 127 -5.48 0.17 -10.49
N PHE A 128 -5.49 1.41 -10.00
CA PHE A 128 -6.66 2.28 -10.06
C PHE A 128 -6.90 2.87 -11.46
N LEU A 129 -5.83 3.13 -12.21
CA LEU A 129 -5.91 3.68 -13.56
C LEU A 129 -6.31 2.61 -14.58
N GLN A 130 -5.77 1.40 -14.42
CA GLN A 130 -5.98 0.26 -15.32
C GLN A 130 -6.19 -1.03 -14.50
N PRO A 131 -7.40 -1.23 -13.93
CA PRO A 131 -7.70 -2.44 -13.18
C PRO A 131 -7.57 -3.69 -14.05
N ASN A 132 -7.06 -4.77 -13.48
CA ASN A 132 -6.76 -5.99 -14.23
C ASN A 132 -7.72 -7.14 -13.88
N PRO A 133 -8.57 -7.60 -14.82
CA PRO A 133 -9.51 -8.69 -14.56
C PRO A 133 -8.88 -10.11 -14.63
N ASN A 134 -7.62 -10.25 -15.05
CA ASN A 134 -7.01 -11.56 -15.37
C ASN A 134 -6.44 -12.32 -14.17
N ASP A 135 -6.12 -11.64 -13.07
CA ASP A 135 -5.72 -12.25 -11.78
C ASP A 135 -6.42 -11.54 -10.60
N PRO A 136 -7.75 -11.70 -10.48
CA PRO A 136 -8.53 -10.91 -9.54
C PRO A 136 -8.59 -11.55 -8.15
N LEU A 137 -8.58 -10.69 -7.14
CA LEU A 137 -8.94 -11.07 -5.77
C LEU A 137 -10.44 -10.93 -5.53
N ASN A 138 -11.06 -9.92 -6.16
CA ASN A 138 -12.50 -9.74 -6.19
C ASN A 138 -13.05 -10.19 -7.56
N LYS A 139 -13.60 -11.40 -7.59
CA LYS A 139 -14.11 -12.03 -8.81
C LYS A 139 -15.33 -11.33 -9.39
N ASP A 140 -16.18 -10.75 -8.54
CA ASP A 140 -17.39 -10.05 -8.98
C ASP A 140 -17.02 -8.74 -9.68
N ALA A 141 -16.12 -7.95 -9.08
CA ALA A 141 -15.58 -6.74 -9.67
C ALA A 141 -14.87 -7.02 -11.01
N ALA A 142 -14.08 -8.10 -11.09
CA ALA A 142 -13.41 -8.50 -12.31
C ALA A 142 -14.38 -8.96 -13.41
N ASN A 143 -15.43 -9.70 -13.04
CA ASN A 143 -16.47 -10.14 -13.98
C ASN A 143 -17.28 -8.95 -14.51
N ASP A 144 -17.66 -8.01 -13.63
CA ASP A 144 -18.31 -6.77 -14.04
C ASP A 144 -17.41 -5.97 -14.99
N LEU A 145 -16.13 -5.79 -14.68
CA LEU A 145 -15.20 -5.08 -15.55
C LEU A 145 -15.07 -5.75 -16.93
N ALA A 146 -14.93 -7.08 -16.97
CA ALA A 146 -14.68 -7.81 -18.20
C ALA A 146 -15.93 -7.95 -19.10
N LYS A 147 -17.12 -8.11 -18.50
CA LYS A 147 -18.35 -8.44 -19.23
C LYS A 147 -19.39 -7.33 -19.24
N PHE A 148 -19.41 -6.47 -18.22
CA PHE A 148 -20.44 -5.46 -18.01
C PHE A 148 -19.85 -4.09 -17.61
N PRO A 149 -19.05 -3.42 -18.48
CA PRO A 149 -18.29 -2.22 -18.09
C PRO A 149 -19.13 -1.08 -17.50
N LYS A 150 -20.37 -0.88 -17.99
CA LYS A 150 -21.29 0.11 -17.42
C LYS A 150 -21.73 -0.24 -15.99
N LYS A 151 -22.04 -1.51 -15.76
CA LYS A 151 -22.40 -2.01 -14.43
C LYS A 151 -21.22 -1.87 -13.47
N PHE A 152 -20.00 -2.19 -13.93
CA PHE A 152 -18.78 -1.96 -13.17
C PHE A 152 -18.64 -0.49 -12.76
N GLU A 153 -18.80 0.44 -13.71
CA GLU A 153 -18.73 1.88 -13.44
C GLU A 153 -19.78 2.33 -12.41
N GLU A 154 -21.01 1.85 -12.52
CA GLU A 154 -22.09 2.14 -11.57
C GLU A 154 -21.77 1.60 -10.17
N HIS A 155 -21.33 0.35 -10.07
CA HIS A 155 -20.95 -0.30 -8.82
C HIS A 155 -19.75 0.41 -8.16
N VAL A 156 -18.72 0.76 -8.94
CA VAL A 156 -17.59 1.55 -8.44
C VAL A 156 -18.11 2.87 -7.89
N LYS A 157 -18.88 3.65 -8.67
CA LYS A 157 -19.43 4.94 -8.21
C LYS A 157 -20.25 4.78 -6.93
N GLU A 158 -21.19 3.85 -6.88
CA GLU A 158 -22.02 3.59 -5.70
C GLU A 158 -21.15 3.23 -4.47
N SER A 159 -20.13 2.38 -4.65
CA SER A 159 -19.21 1.99 -3.59
C SER A 159 -18.35 3.16 -3.06
N LEU A 160 -17.85 4.05 -3.94
CA LEU A 160 -17.01 5.19 -3.54
C LEU A 160 -17.72 6.14 -2.56
N TYR A 161 -19.04 6.26 -2.69
CA TYR A 161 -19.87 7.09 -1.82
C TYR A 161 -20.39 6.36 -0.57
N GLY A 162 -19.89 5.15 -0.29
CA GLY A 162 -20.25 4.34 0.88
C GLY A 162 -21.57 3.57 0.73
N GLY A 163 -21.93 3.25 -0.52
CA GLY A 163 -23.13 2.48 -0.86
C GLY A 163 -22.98 0.97 -0.68
N TYR A 164 -23.90 0.23 -1.29
CA TYR A 164 -23.91 -1.22 -1.31
C TYR A 164 -23.77 -1.74 -2.73
N VAL A 165 -23.06 -2.84 -2.90
CA VAL A 165 -23.00 -3.60 -4.15
C VAL A 165 -23.33 -5.05 -3.82
N ASP A 166 -24.39 -5.58 -4.43
CA ASP A 166 -24.86 -6.96 -4.21
C ASP A 166 -25.03 -7.35 -2.72
N GLY A 167 -25.44 -6.38 -1.89
CA GLY A 167 -25.65 -6.54 -0.44
C GLY A 167 -24.40 -6.31 0.43
N GLU A 168 -23.21 -6.18 -0.17
CA GLU A 168 -21.98 -5.84 0.54
C GLU A 168 -21.86 -4.33 0.70
N LYS A 169 -21.59 -3.85 1.93
CA LYS A 169 -21.37 -2.43 2.22
C LYS A 169 -19.92 -2.04 2.00
N PHE A 170 -19.68 -0.90 1.35
CA PHE A 170 -18.34 -0.36 1.13
C PHE A 170 -18.10 0.91 1.94
N ASP A 171 -16.83 1.24 2.16
CA ASP A 171 -16.44 2.45 2.89
C ASP A 171 -16.54 3.68 1.98
N LYS A 172 -17.00 4.80 2.55
CA LYS A 172 -17.03 6.07 1.82
C LYS A 172 -15.60 6.58 1.68
N VAL A 173 -15.12 6.66 0.44
CA VAL A 173 -13.77 7.12 0.08
C VAL A 173 -13.77 8.33 -0.85
N LYS A 174 -14.95 8.80 -1.26
CA LYS A 174 -15.14 10.01 -2.07
C LYS A 174 -16.14 10.94 -1.41
N GLU A 175 -15.82 12.23 -1.38
CA GLU A 175 -16.71 13.26 -0.84
C GLU A 175 -17.87 13.61 -1.79
N GLY A 176 -18.99 14.03 -1.20
CA GLY A 176 -20.25 14.33 -1.91
C GLY A 176 -21.31 13.24 -1.75
N TYR A 177 -22.30 13.24 -2.66
CA TYR A 177 -23.39 12.26 -2.70
C TYR A 177 -23.52 11.63 -4.09
N TYR A 178 -23.88 10.35 -4.14
CA TYR A 178 -24.26 9.68 -5.38
C TYR A 178 -25.76 9.86 -5.65
N LYS A 179 -26.13 10.45 -6.79
CA LYS A 179 -27.52 10.48 -7.28
C LYS A 179 -27.70 9.39 -8.32
N LYS A 180 -28.48 8.37 -8.00
CA LYS A 180 -28.88 7.35 -8.97
C LYS A 180 -29.88 7.99 -9.95
N SER A 181 -29.47 8.16 -11.20
CA SER A 181 -30.33 8.70 -12.25
C SER A 181 -31.33 7.62 -12.67
N TYR A 182 -32.52 7.63 -12.08
CA TYR A 182 -33.63 6.84 -12.60
C TYR A 182 -34.15 7.56 -13.84
N TYR A 183 -33.71 7.14 -15.03
CA TYR A 183 -34.46 7.43 -16.24
C TYR A 183 -35.63 6.43 -16.30
N TYR A 184 -36.84 6.95 -16.11
CA TYR A 184 -38.10 6.25 -16.40
C TYR A 184 -38.35 6.21 -17.90
#